data_AF-A0A7C5UTL7-F1
#
_entry.id   AF-A0A7C5UTL7-F1
#
_cell.length_a   1.000
_cell.length_b   1.000
_cell.length_c   1.000
_cell.angle_alpha   90.00
_cell.angle_beta   90.00
_cell.angle_gamma   90.00
#
_symmetry.space_group_name_H-M   'P 1'
#
loop_
_entity.id
_entity.type
_entity.pdbx_description
1 polymer ?
#
loop_
_entity_poly.entity_id
_entity_poly.type
_entity_poly.pdbx_seq_one_letter_code
_entity_poly.pdbx_strand_id
1 'polypeptide(L)'
;MHGIVTHTDLDGIVGAAIYVLGKGIRKNEYYVLFIEPIEIEKICDLINKNYEAISIIDIGVNVDSLKELLRCIEGSSVDVYWYDHHIWDLEWINELSRYGVKLYIDSNSKCATDVVAKSINIENRLIREYVDVTCAVDSWCFYRWEAPYLYRYIDYVKRFYGLERAFIDILDAIERGIEVSELIKWIDPFIEKYIDEELKTISNICKDIKRIEVDDKDICIYYRGFSIPNQSIVGNAVLNICNCKIAAIIRHDLTGISFRSREYNVREIAKKLGGGGHIKAAGAPLKINRLFKIALDMLPDKLRKAMLYGYIEKLLRDSIAINKNGSLNVSLSKILRLKKLV
;
A
#
# COMPACT_ATOMS: atom_id res chain seq x y z
N MET A 1 -0.57 10.74 -27.24
CA MET A 1 0.22 10.00 -26.22
C MET A 1 -0.56 9.94 -24.92
N HIS A 2 -0.63 8.77 -24.28
CA HIS A 2 -1.37 8.51 -23.05
C HIS A 2 -0.46 8.56 -21.82
N GLY A 3 -0.86 9.29 -20.79
CA GLY A 3 -0.26 9.19 -19.46
C GLY A 3 -0.97 8.12 -18.65
N ILE A 4 -0.24 7.18 -18.05
CA ILE A 4 -0.79 6.18 -17.14
C ILE A 4 -0.13 6.42 -15.79
N VAL A 5 -0.94 6.71 -14.78
CA VAL A 5 -0.51 6.83 -13.39
C VAL A 5 -1.01 5.60 -12.66
N THR A 6 -0.13 4.87 -12.00
CA THR A 6 -0.53 3.63 -11.33
C THR A 6 0.22 3.41 -10.02
N HIS A 7 -0.38 2.60 -9.14
CA HIS A 7 0.23 2.20 -7.89
C HIS A 7 1.46 1.30 -8.10
N THR A 8 2.28 1.14 -7.06
CA THR A 8 3.60 0.49 -7.15
C THR A 8 3.60 -1.01 -6.80
N ASP A 9 2.43 -1.60 -6.57
CA ASP A 9 2.27 -3.02 -6.26
C ASP A 9 1.64 -3.79 -7.43
N LEU A 10 1.29 -5.05 -7.17
CA LEU A 10 0.78 -5.95 -8.20
C LEU A 10 -0.52 -5.43 -8.82
N ASP A 11 -1.40 -4.80 -8.03
CA ASP A 11 -2.70 -4.34 -8.51
C ASP A 11 -2.56 -3.17 -9.48
N GLY A 12 -1.80 -2.16 -9.10
CA GLY A 12 -1.43 -1.08 -10.03
C GLY A 12 -0.72 -1.58 -11.29
N ILE A 13 0.25 -2.49 -11.17
CA ILE A 13 1.05 -2.97 -12.31
C ILE A 13 0.20 -3.79 -13.29
N VAL A 14 -0.58 -4.76 -12.81
CA VAL A 14 -1.40 -5.63 -13.67
C VAL A 14 -2.57 -4.84 -14.25
N GLY A 15 -3.19 -3.96 -13.46
CA GLY A 15 -4.26 -3.06 -13.93
C GLY A 15 -3.78 -2.16 -15.06
N ALA A 16 -2.59 -1.57 -14.95
CA ALA A 16 -2.00 -0.77 -16.01
C ALA A 16 -1.68 -1.58 -17.28
N ALA A 17 -1.16 -2.80 -17.14
CA ALA A 17 -0.86 -3.66 -18.28
C ALA A 17 -2.13 -4.06 -19.05
N ILE A 18 -3.19 -4.46 -18.33
CA ILE A 18 -4.50 -4.76 -18.90
C ILE A 18 -5.12 -3.52 -19.54
N TYR A 19 -4.95 -2.34 -18.94
CA TYR A 19 -5.43 -1.08 -19.51
C TYR A 19 -4.80 -0.81 -20.89
N VAL A 20 -3.47 -0.92 -21.00
CA VAL A 20 -2.72 -0.72 -22.26
C VAL A 20 -3.21 -1.67 -23.34
N LEU A 21 -3.29 -2.97 -23.03
CA LEU A 21 -3.73 -3.99 -23.98
C LEU A 21 -5.18 -3.81 -24.38
N GLY A 22 -6.06 -3.56 -23.41
CA GLY A 22 -7.49 -3.40 -23.63
C GLY A 22 -7.86 -2.19 -24.47
N LYS A 23 -7.08 -1.11 -24.37
CA LYS A 23 -7.24 0.10 -25.19
C LYS A 23 -6.50 0.02 -26.52
N GLY A 24 -5.71 -1.02 -26.77
CA GLY A 24 -4.90 -1.17 -27.98
C GLY A 24 -3.79 -0.12 -28.11
N ILE A 25 -3.26 0.37 -26.98
CA ILE A 25 -2.22 1.43 -26.98
C ILE A 25 -0.87 0.81 -27.31
N ARG A 26 -0.16 1.35 -28.30
CA ARG A 26 1.15 0.82 -28.71
C ARG A 26 2.27 1.26 -27.77
N LYS A 27 3.39 0.52 -27.76
CA LYS A 27 4.54 0.73 -26.87
C LYS A 27 5.14 2.15 -26.90
N ASN A 28 4.99 2.88 -28.01
CA ASN A 28 5.47 4.25 -28.20
C ASN A 28 4.37 5.31 -27.98
N GLU A 29 3.19 4.92 -27.51
CA GLU A 29 2.03 5.80 -27.34
C GLU A 29 1.64 6.02 -25.89
N TYR A 30 2.39 5.46 -24.92
CA TYR A 30 2.15 5.68 -23.50
C TYR A 30 3.41 6.04 -22.72
N TYR A 31 3.19 6.67 -21.57
CA TYR A 31 4.16 6.82 -20.50
C TYR A 31 3.52 6.33 -19.21
N VAL A 32 4.23 5.49 -18.45
CA VAL A 32 3.76 5.00 -17.14
C VAL A 32 4.52 5.71 -16.02
N LEU A 33 3.77 6.30 -15.09
CA LEU A 33 4.27 6.88 -13.86
C LEU A 33 3.76 6.04 -12.68
N PHE A 34 4.70 5.48 -11.92
CA PHE A 34 4.39 4.77 -10.69
C PHE A 34 4.44 5.73 -9.50
N ILE A 35 3.39 5.76 -8.68
CA ILE A 35 3.32 6.60 -7.49
C ILE A 35 2.72 5.87 -6.30
N GLU A 36 3.04 6.32 -5.09
CA GLU A 36 2.27 6.01 -3.89
C GLU A 36 1.16 7.05 -3.68
N PRO A 37 0.10 6.77 -2.90
CA PRO A 37 -1.00 7.73 -2.67
C PRO A 37 -0.58 9.07 -2.04
N ILE A 38 0.57 9.10 -1.36
CA ILE A 38 1.16 10.33 -0.79
C ILE A 38 1.80 11.23 -1.85
N GLU A 39 2.02 10.73 -3.06
CA GLU A 39 2.71 11.41 -4.17
C GLU A 39 1.74 11.80 -5.31
N ILE A 40 0.45 11.85 -4.99
CA ILE A 40 -0.65 12.12 -5.94
C ILE A 40 -0.54 13.50 -6.60
N GLU A 41 0.18 14.45 -6.01
CA GLU A 41 0.51 15.74 -6.60
C GLU A 41 1.32 15.60 -7.90
N LYS A 42 2.11 14.52 -8.06
CA LYS A 42 2.86 14.26 -9.30
C LYS A 42 1.96 14.04 -10.52
N ILE A 43 0.66 13.79 -10.32
CA ILE A 43 -0.31 13.70 -11.42
C ILE A 43 -0.42 15.06 -12.14
N CYS A 44 -0.31 16.17 -11.41
CA CYS A 44 -0.31 17.51 -11.99
C CYS A 44 0.83 17.71 -13.01
N ASP A 45 2.01 17.14 -12.75
CA ASP A 45 3.16 17.21 -13.68
C ASP A 45 2.85 16.55 -15.02
N LEU A 46 2.02 15.51 -15.05
CA LEU A 46 1.55 14.88 -16.27
C LEU A 46 0.47 15.70 -16.95
N ILE A 47 -0.50 16.20 -16.19
CA ILE A 47 -1.57 17.04 -16.74
C ILE A 47 -1.00 18.25 -17.51
N ASN A 48 0.10 18.82 -17.02
CA ASN A 48 0.78 19.96 -17.63
C ASN A 48 1.63 19.63 -18.88
N LYS A 49 1.81 18.34 -19.22
CA LYS A 49 2.69 17.89 -20.32
C LYS A 49 1.94 17.59 -21.64
N ASN A 50 0.70 18.07 -21.80
CA ASN A 50 -0.13 17.93 -23.01
C ASN A 50 -0.31 16.47 -23.49
N TYR A 51 -0.58 15.53 -22.57
CA TYR A 51 -1.08 14.21 -22.95
C TYR A 51 -2.50 14.31 -23.51
N GLU A 52 -2.89 13.38 -24.38
CA GLU A 52 -4.26 13.31 -24.91
C GLU A 52 -5.24 12.83 -23.82
N ALA A 53 -4.79 11.85 -23.04
CA ALA A 53 -5.54 11.32 -21.91
C ALA A 53 -4.59 10.90 -20.78
N ILE A 54 -5.07 11.02 -19.55
CA ILE A 54 -4.42 10.51 -18.36
C ILE A 54 -5.32 9.48 -17.69
N SER A 55 -4.79 8.31 -17.38
CA SER A 55 -5.51 7.23 -16.70
C SER A 55 -4.84 6.94 -15.37
N ILE A 56 -5.59 7.06 -14.29
CA ILE A 56 -5.13 6.85 -12.91
C ILE A 56 -5.69 5.51 -12.45
N ILE A 57 -4.83 4.61 -11.99
CA ILE A 57 -5.20 3.22 -11.65
C ILE A 57 -4.70 2.93 -10.23
N ASP A 58 -5.60 2.45 -9.37
CA ASP A 58 -5.28 2.00 -8.00
C ASP A 58 -4.68 3.08 -7.07
N ILE A 59 -5.05 4.34 -7.29
CA ILE A 59 -4.64 5.45 -6.43
C ILE A 59 -5.87 6.02 -5.73
N GLY A 60 -5.96 5.79 -4.43
CA GLY A 60 -6.99 6.41 -3.59
C GLY A 60 -6.75 7.90 -3.35
N VAL A 61 -7.83 8.68 -3.36
CA VAL A 61 -7.80 10.12 -3.07
C VAL A 61 -7.73 10.38 -1.56
N ASN A 62 -7.04 11.45 -1.16
CA ASN A 62 -7.13 12.01 0.19
C ASN A 62 -7.59 13.49 0.14
N VAL A 63 -8.15 13.98 1.25
CA VAL A 63 -8.78 15.32 1.32
C VAL A 63 -7.79 16.44 1.02
N ASP A 64 -6.55 16.31 1.49
CA ASP A 64 -5.55 17.36 1.38
C ASP A 64 -5.08 17.54 -0.07
N SER A 65 -4.98 16.43 -0.82
CA SER A 65 -4.52 16.45 -2.21
C SER A 65 -5.61 16.71 -3.23
N LEU A 66 -6.88 16.47 -2.89
CA LEU A 66 -8.00 16.65 -3.81
C LEU A 66 -8.06 18.07 -4.37
N LYS A 67 -7.93 19.10 -3.52
CA LYS A 67 -8.02 20.51 -3.95
C LYS A 67 -6.94 20.90 -4.94
N GLU A 68 -5.73 20.41 -4.75
CA GLU A 68 -4.61 20.68 -5.65
C GLU A 68 -4.82 19.98 -6.99
N LEU A 69 -5.22 18.71 -6.95
CA LEU A 69 -5.51 17.95 -8.15
C LEU A 69 -6.64 18.56 -8.99
N LEU A 70 -7.72 19.01 -8.35
CA LEU A 70 -8.83 19.69 -9.02
C LEU A 70 -8.36 20.95 -9.74
N ARG A 71 -7.46 21.76 -9.15
CA ARG A 71 -6.90 22.95 -9.80
C ARG A 71 -6.06 22.62 -11.03
N CYS A 72 -5.36 21.49 -11.02
CA CYS A 72 -4.57 21.07 -12.18
C CYS A 72 -5.47 20.61 -13.33
N ILE A 73 -6.58 19.95 -13.00
CA ILE A 73 -7.58 19.51 -13.98
C ILE A 73 -8.36 20.71 -14.52
N GLU A 74 -8.70 21.67 -13.65
CA GLU A 74 -9.38 22.92 -13.98
C GLU A 74 -8.52 23.78 -14.94
N GLY A 75 -8.84 23.71 -16.23
CA GLY A 75 -8.15 24.46 -17.28
C GLY A 75 -7.24 23.60 -18.17
N SER A 76 -7.14 22.30 -17.90
CA SER A 76 -6.54 21.35 -18.84
C SER A 76 -7.57 20.85 -19.85
N SER A 77 -7.14 20.57 -21.07
CA SER A 77 -7.94 19.88 -22.09
C SER A 77 -7.74 18.35 -22.07
N VAL A 78 -7.01 17.82 -21.09
CA VAL A 78 -6.71 16.39 -21.00
C VAL A 78 -7.93 15.61 -20.52
N ASP A 79 -8.23 14.50 -21.18
CA ASP A 79 -9.24 13.55 -20.69
C ASP A 79 -8.67 12.78 -19.49
N VAL A 80 -9.29 12.88 -18.32
CA VAL A 80 -8.87 12.12 -17.12
C VAL A 80 -9.83 10.96 -16.86
N TYR A 81 -9.27 9.76 -16.73
CA TYR A 81 -9.96 8.53 -16.36
C TYR A 81 -9.40 8.01 -15.03
N TRP A 82 -10.25 7.59 -14.11
CA TRP A 82 -9.79 7.08 -12.81
C TRP A 82 -10.45 5.74 -12.49
N TYR A 83 -9.63 4.73 -12.23
CA TYR A 83 -10.05 3.36 -11.91
C TYR A 83 -9.57 3.03 -10.50
N ASP A 84 -10.51 2.83 -9.58
CA ASP A 84 -10.17 2.52 -8.19
C ASP A 84 -11.24 1.64 -7.52
N HIS A 85 -10.82 0.91 -6.49
CA HIS A 85 -11.67 0.02 -5.69
C HIS A 85 -11.71 0.44 -4.20
N HIS A 86 -10.98 1.47 -3.81
CA HIS A 86 -11.03 1.99 -2.45
C HIS A 86 -12.39 2.64 -2.12
N ILE A 87 -12.70 2.74 -0.83
CA ILE A 87 -13.90 3.44 -0.35
C ILE A 87 -13.66 4.95 -0.39
N TRP A 88 -14.37 5.62 -1.30
CA TRP A 88 -14.33 7.08 -1.45
C TRP A 88 -15.58 7.74 -0.87
N ASP A 89 -15.42 8.95 -0.35
CA ASP A 89 -16.56 9.75 0.07
C ASP A 89 -17.33 10.28 -1.16
N LEU A 90 -18.66 10.29 -1.09
CA LEU A 90 -19.53 10.75 -2.18
C LEU A 90 -19.22 12.19 -2.60
N GLU A 91 -18.77 13.02 -1.67
CA GLU A 91 -18.35 14.40 -1.94
C GLU A 91 -17.18 14.44 -2.94
N TRP A 92 -16.16 13.60 -2.75
CA TRP A 92 -14.99 13.56 -3.65
C TRP A 92 -15.37 13.08 -5.04
N ILE A 93 -16.23 12.05 -5.13
CA ILE A 93 -16.75 11.54 -6.40
C ILE A 93 -17.50 12.65 -7.14
N ASN A 94 -18.38 13.37 -6.44
CA ASN A 94 -19.17 14.46 -7.02
C ASN A 94 -18.29 15.63 -7.47
N GLU A 95 -17.29 16.02 -6.68
CA GLU A 95 -16.36 17.08 -7.07
C GLU A 95 -15.56 16.69 -8.31
N LEU A 96 -14.88 15.55 -8.33
CA LEU A 96 -14.10 15.11 -9.48
C LEU A 96 -14.94 14.98 -10.77
N SER A 97 -16.17 14.46 -10.64
CA SER A 97 -17.09 14.36 -11.79
C SER A 97 -17.48 15.72 -12.35
N ARG A 98 -17.68 16.75 -11.50
CA ARG A 98 -17.99 18.13 -11.94
C ARG A 98 -16.85 18.74 -12.76
N TYR A 99 -15.62 18.35 -12.48
CA TYR A 99 -14.43 18.76 -13.23
C TYR A 99 -14.16 17.89 -14.47
N GLY A 100 -15.10 17.02 -14.85
CA GLY A 100 -15.01 16.25 -16.10
C GLY A 100 -14.22 14.94 -15.99
N VAL A 101 -13.80 14.54 -14.78
CA VAL A 101 -13.10 13.27 -14.58
C VAL A 101 -14.06 12.10 -14.77
N LYS A 102 -13.67 11.13 -15.61
CA LYS A 102 -14.43 9.89 -15.84
C LYS A 102 -14.04 8.87 -14.77
N LEU A 103 -14.91 8.72 -13.77
CA LEU A 103 -14.67 7.86 -12.61
C LEU A 103 -15.25 6.45 -12.81
N TYR A 104 -14.42 5.44 -12.53
CA TYR A 104 -14.77 4.03 -12.45
C TYR A 104 -14.40 3.53 -11.06
N ILE A 105 -15.32 3.70 -10.11
CA ILE A 105 -15.12 3.34 -8.71
C ILE A 105 -16.03 2.17 -8.36
N ASP A 106 -15.45 1.02 -8.00
CA ASP A 106 -16.21 -0.17 -7.57
C ASP A 106 -15.62 -0.72 -6.28
N SER A 107 -16.16 -0.26 -5.14
CA SER A 107 -15.73 -0.70 -3.81
C SER A 107 -16.17 -2.13 -3.45
N ASN A 108 -16.99 -2.77 -4.29
CA ASN A 108 -17.27 -4.20 -4.16
C ASN A 108 -16.24 -5.05 -4.90
N SER A 109 -15.44 -4.45 -5.78
CA SER A 109 -14.33 -5.14 -6.41
C SER A 109 -13.21 -5.40 -5.40
N LYS A 110 -12.56 -6.55 -5.55
CA LYS A 110 -11.46 -6.96 -4.68
C LYS A 110 -10.13 -6.30 -5.06
N CYS A 111 -10.03 -5.67 -6.23
CA CYS A 111 -8.81 -5.03 -6.73
C CYS A 111 -9.15 -4.05 -7.87
N ALA A 112 -8.38 -2.98 -8.04
CA ALA A 112 -8.52 -2.01 -9.12
C ALA A 112 -8.34 -2.65 -10.51
N THR A 113 -7.53 -3.71 -10.62
CA THR A 113 -7.34 -4.50 -11.84
C THR A 113 -8.66 -5.06 -12.38
N ASP A 114 -9.55 -5.55 -11.51
CA ASP A 114 -10.87 -6.03 -11.94
C ASP A 114 -11.77 -4.87 -12.38
N VAL A 115 -11.67 -3.70 -11.74
CA VAL A 115 -12.37 -2.48 -12.16
C VAL A 115 -11.96 -2.06 -13.58
N VAL A 116 -10.65 -2.07 -13.87
CA VAL A 116 -10.11 -1.81 -15.21
C VAL A 116 -10.67 -2.84 -16.21
N ALA A 117 -10.56 -4.14 -15.92
CA ALA A 117 -11.00 -5.20 -16.83
C ALA A 117 -12.51 -5.13 -17.16
N LYS A 118 -13.35 -4.84 -16.15
CA LYS A 118 -14.80 -4.62 -16.33
C LYS A 118 -15.08 -3.38 -17.18
N SER A 119 -14.39 -2.27 -16.92
CA SER A 119 -14.63 -0.98 -17.60
C SER A 119 -14.31 -1.02 -19.10
N ILE A 120 -13.33 -1.84 -19.50
CA ILE A 120 -12.91 -2.00 -20.90
C ILE A 120 -13.70 -3.13 -21.59
N ASN A 121 -14.55 -3.85 -20.84
CA ASN A 121 -15.37 -4.96 -21.34
C ASN A 121 -14.54 -6.08 -21.99
N ILE A 122 -13.43 -6.47 -21.35
CA ILE A 122 -12.57 -7.53 -21.85
C ILE A 122 -13.03 -8.89 -21.32
N GLU A 123 -13.62 -9.69 -22.20
CA GLU A 123 -13.97 -11.09 -21.94
C GLU A 123 -12.90 -12.03 -22.50
N ASN A 124 -11.75 -12.06 -21.85
CA ASN A 124 -10.63 -12.94 -22.21
C ASN A 124 -10.25 -13.80 -21.00
N ARG A 125 -10.21 -15.14 -21.19
CA ARG A 125 -9.88 -16.10 -20.14
C ARG A 125 -8.52 -15.81 -19.48
N LEU A 126 -7.51 -15.47 -20.26
CA LEU A 126 -6.18 -15.14 -19.77
C LEU A 126 -6.21 -13.89 -18.89
N ILE A 127 -6.86 -12.82 -19.35
CA ILE A 127 -6.98 -11.59 -18.57
C ILE A 127 -7.72 -11.85 -17.25
N ARG A 128 -8.78 -12.67 -17.28
CA ARG A 128 -9.48 -13.08 -16.05
C ARG A 128 -8.60 -13.88 -15.09
N GLU A 129 -7.69 -14.69 -15.60
CA GLU A 129 -6.69 -15.38 -14.78
C GLU A 129 -5.79 -14.39 -14.03
N TYR A 130 -5.21 -13.40 -14.72
CA TYR A 130 -4.39 -12.36 -14.10
C TYR A 130 -5.20 -11.53 -13.09
N VAL A 131 -6.42 -11.13 -13.44
CA VAL A 131 -7.34 -10.41 -12.53
C VAL A 131 -7.58 -11.22 -11.26
N ASP A 132 -7.90 -12.51 -11.36
CA ASP A 132 -8.18 -13.38 -10.22
C ASP A 132 -6.97 -13.52 -9.28
N VAL A 133 -5.78 -13.68 -9.85
CA VAL A 133 -4.53 -13.79 -9.09
C VAL A 133 -4.22 -12.47 -8.38
N THR A 134 -4.35 -11.34 -9.07
CA THR A 134 -4.16 -10.01 -8.50
C THR A 134 -5.13 -9.73 -7.37
N CYS A 135 -6.43 -9.97 -7.58
CA CYS A 135 -7.45 -9.82 -6.55
C CYS A 135 -7.24 -10.77 -5.36
N ALA A 136 -6.66 -11.96 -5.55
CA ALA A 136 -6.29 -12.85 -4.45
C ALA A 136 -5.14 -12.30 -3.59
N VAL A 137 -4.20 -11.56 -4.22
CA VAL A 137 -3.11 -10.85 -3.53
C VAL A 137 -3.63 -9.63 -2.79
N ASP A 138 -4.40 -8.77 -3.46
CA ASP A 138 -4.88 -7.51 -2.89
C ASP A 138 -5.79 -7.74 -1.67
N SER A 139 -6.77 -8.64 -1.83
CA SER A 139 -7.63 -9.07 -0.72
C SER A 139 -6.92 -9.93 0.34
N TRP A 140 -5.64 -10.27 0.12
CA TRP A 140 -4.82 -11.11 1.00
C TRP A 140 -5.46 -12.46 1.37
N CYS A 141 -6.25 -13.03 0.44
CA CYS A 141 -7.02 -14.25 0.65
C CYS A 141 -6.38 -15.48 -0.01
N PHE A 142 -5.49 -15.29 -0.99
CA PHE A 142 -4.68 -16.35 -1.64
C PHE A 142 -5.48 -17.62 -2.02
N TYR A 143 -6.72 -17.47 -2.50
CA TYR A 143 -7.52 -18.58 -3.05
C TYR A 143 -6.96 -19.11 -4.38
N ARG A 144 -5.95 -18.43 -4.94
CA ARG A 144 -5.15 -18.82 -6.10
C ARG A 144 -3.75 -19.20 -5.60
N TRP A 145 -3.25 -20.37 -6.00
CA TRP A 145 -1.92 -20.85 -5.59
C TRP A 145 -0.80 -20.03 -6.25
N GLU A 146 -1.11 -19.35 -7.36
CA GLU A 146 -0.23 -18.49 -8.13
C GLU A 146 0.09 -17.16 -7.41
N ALA A 147 -0.87 -16.67 -6.62
CA ALA A 147 -0.83 -15.34 -6.00
C ALA A 147 0.42 -15.08 -5.13
N PRO A 148 0.86 -16.00 -4.25
CA PRO A 148 2.08 -15.80 -3.47
C PRO A 148 3.36 -15.74 -4.31
N TYR A 149 3.39 -16.40 -5.47
CA TYR A 149 4.54 -16.41 -6.37
C TYR A 149 4.63 -15.08 -7.11
N LEU A 150 3.53 -14.66 -7.73
CA LEU A 150 3.47 -13.42 -8.49
C LEU A 150 3.71 -12.20 -7.59
N TYR A 151 3.15 -12.19 -6.38
CA TYR A 151 3.42 -11.15 -5.39
C TYR A 151 4.91 -11.03 -5.05
N ARG A 152 5.59 -12.15 -4.79
CA ARG A 152 7.04 -12.15 -4.50
C ARG A 152 7.88 -11.76 -5.70
N TYR A 153 7.48 -12.18 -6.89
CA TYR A 153 8.16 -11.80 -8.11
C TYR A 153 8.10 -10.29 -8.35
N ILE A 154 6.92 -9.66 -8.24
CA ILE A 154 6.82 -8.20 -8.36
C ILE A 154 7.67 -7.50 -7.30
N ASP A 155 7.62 -7.97 -6.05
CA ASP A 155 8.43 -7.39 -4.98
C ASP A 155 9.94 -7.56 -5.23
N TYR A 156 10.36 -8.69 -5.79
CA TYR A 156 11.73 -8.97 -6.23
C TYR A 156 12.16 -8.04 -7.37
N VAL A 157 11.41 -8.02 -8.48
CA VAL A 157 11.76 -7.24 -9.67
C VAL A 157 11.80 -5.75 -9.35
N LYS A 158 10.82 -5.24 -8.62
CA LYS A 158 10.79 -3.86 -8.13
C LYS A 158 12.07 -3.48 -7.37
N ARG A 159 12.58 -4.37 -6.52
CA ARG A 159 13.79 -4.10 -5.70
C ARG A 159 15.08 -4.14 -6.50
N PHE A 160 15.20 -5.05 -7.46
CA PHE A 160 16.48 -5.33 -8.13
C PHE A 160 16.57 -4.74 -9.55
N TYR A 161 15.44 -4.46 -10.21
CA TYR A 161 15.38 -4.05 -11.61
C TYR A 161 14.46 -2.84 -11.87
N GLY A 162 13.57 -2.49 -10.93
CA GLY A 162 12.66 -1.34 -11.04
C GLY A 162 11.22 -1.71 -11.44
N LEU A 163 10.31 -0.75 -11.29
CA LEU A 163 8.87 -0.93 -11.53
C LEU A 163 8.55 -1.04 -13.02
N GLU A 164 9.28 -0.31 -13.85
CA GLU A 164 9.17 -0.36 -15.31
C GLU A 164 9.44 -1.77 -15.82
N ARG A 165 10.43 -2.46 -15.24
CA ARG A 165 10.73 -3.85 -15.59
C ARG A 165 9.58 -4.77 -15.21
N ALA A 166 9.06 -4.64 -13.99
CA ALA A 166 7.94 -5.45 -13.51
C ALA A 166 6.69 -5.27 -14.40
N PHE A 167 6.40 -4.04 -14.80
CA PHE A 167 5.32 -3.74 -15.74
C PHE A 167 5.54 -4.34 -17.12
N ILE A 168 6.74 -4.23 -17.69
CA ILE A 168 7.06 -4.82 -19.00
C ILE A 168 6.94 -6.34 -18.95
N ASP A 169 7.42 -6.99 -17.89
CA ASP A 169 7.35 -8.44 -17.75
C ASP A 169 5.89 -8.94 -17.73
N ILE A 170 5.00 -8.24 -17.03
CA ILE A 170 3.56 -8.55 -17.02
C ILE A 170 2.90 -8.24 -18.37
N LEU A 171 3.18 -7.08 -18.95
CA LEU A 171 2.61 -6.67 -20.22
C LEU A 171 2.98 -7.66 -21.35
N ASP A 172 4.26 -7.99 -21.47
CA ASP A 172 4.78 -8.94 -22.47
C ASP A 172 4.19 -10.35 -22.25
N ALA A 173 4.01 -10.79 -20.99
CA ALA A 173 3.42 -12.10 -20.70
C ALA A 173 1.95 -12.18 -21.16
N ILE A 174 1.14 -11.17 -20.84
CA ILE A 174 -0.26 -11.14 -21.27
C ILE A 174 -0.36 -10.99 -22.79
N GLU A 175 0.45 -10.13 -23.42
CA GLU A 175 0.47 -9.94 -24.88
C GLU A 175 0.80 -11.23 -25.63
N ARG A 176 1.73 -12.04 -25.09
CA ARG A 176 2.14 -13.32 -25.67
C ARG A 176 1.21 -14.49 -25.35
N GLY A 177 0.17 -14.27 -24.56
CA GLY A 177 -0.78 -15.31 -24.22
C GLY A 177 -0.31 -16.26 -23.10
N ILE A 178 0.65 -15.86 -22.27
CA ILE A 178 1.28 -16.71 -21.24
C ILE A 178 0.39 -16.77 -20.00
N GLU A 179 -0.17 -17.94 -19.70
CA GLU A 179 -0.92 -18.22 -18.46
C GLU A 179 -0.04 -17.95 -17.23
N VAL A 180 -0.64 -17.55 -16.10
CA VAL A 180 0.11 -17.19 -14.89
C VAL A 180 0.90 -18.39 -14.38
N SER A 181 0.33 -19.59 -14.50
CA SER A 181 1.01 -20.85 -14.15
C SER A 181 2.27 -21.12 -14.98
N GLU A 182 2.31 -20.69 -16.24
CA GLU A 182 3.48 -20.81 -17.11
C GLU A 182 4.51 -19.72 -16.78
N LEU A 183 4.06 -18.48 -16.55
CA LEU A 183 4.92 -17.41 -16.07
C LEU A 183 5.65 -17.80 -14.78
N ILE A 184 4.94 -18.47 -13.84
CA ILE A 184 5.53 -18.98 -12.59
C ILE A 184 6.74 -19.88 -12.83
N LYS A 185 6.68 -20.79 -13.80
CA LYS A 185 7.79 -21.70 -14.11
C LYS A 185 9.05 -20.93 -14.53
N TRP A 186 8.89 -19.79 -15.19
CA TRP A 186 10.00 -18.94 -15.59
C TRP A 186 10.52 -18.08 -14.42
N ILE A 187 9.65 -17.59 -13.53
CA ILE A 187 10.05 -16.75 -12.39
C ILE A 187 10.59 -17.54 -11.19
N ASP A 188 10.29 -18.84 -11.08
CA ASP A 188 10.62 -19.69 -9.91
C ASP A 188 12.10 -19.60 -9.49
N PRO A 189 13.09 -19.69 -10.42
CA PRO A 189 14.50 -19.58 -10.06
C PRO A 189 14.90 -18.21 -9.48
N PHE A 190 14.17 -17.15 -9.83
CA PHE A 190 14.45 -15.80 -9.33
C PHE A 190 13.93 -15.60 -7.91
N ILE A 191 12.80 -16.23 -7.58
CA ILE A 191 12.16 -16.09 -6.28
C ILE A 191 12.66 -17.09 -5.24
N GLU A 192 13.31 -18.19 -5.64
CA GLU A 192 13.86 -19.20 -4.70
C GLU A 192 14.80 -18.55 -3.67
N LYS A 193 15.77 -17.75 -4.14
CA LYS A 193 16.68 -17.01 -3.27
C LYS A 193 15.94 -15.98 -2.40
N TYR A 194 14.90 -15.35 -2.94
CA TYR A 194 14.07 -14.41 -2.19
C TYR A 194 13.34 -15.13 -1.03
N ILE A 195 12.81 -16.33 -1.29
CA ILE A 195 12.14 -17.17 -0.30
C ILE A 195 13.12 -17.62 0.79
N ASP A 196 14.35 -17.99 0.45
CA ASP A 196 15.36 -18.35 1.45
C ASP A 196 15.66 -17.20 2.43
N GLU A 197 15.79 -15.97 1.91
CA GLU A 197 15.99 -14.77 2.72
C GLU A 197 14.74 -14.46 3.57
N GLU A 198 13.55 -14.62 3.00
CA GLU A 198 12.27 -14.51 3.70
C GLU A 198 12.18 -15.49 4.87
N LEU A 199 12.48 -16.78 4.67
CA LEU A 199 12.39 -17.82 5.69
C LEU A 199 13.38 -17.59 6.83
N LYS A 200 14.64 -17.24 6.51
CA LYS A 200 15.66 -16.87 7.51
C LYS A 200 15.15 -15.75 8.41
N THR A 201 14.48 -14.78 7.81
CA THR A 201 13.96 -13.61 8.50
C THR A 201 12.75 -13.96 9.37
N ILE A 202 11.77 -14.67 8.81
CA ILE A 202 10.56 -15.10 9.52
C ILE A 202 10.91 -15.98 10.72
N SER A 203 11.92 -16.85 10.60
CA SER A 203 12.34 -17.76 11.68
C SER A 203 12.77 -17.04 12.98
N ASN A 204 13.07 -15.73 12.89
CA ASN A 204 13.53 -14.93 14.02
C ASN A 204 12.50 -13.93 14.55
N ILE A 205 11.31 -13.82 13.92
CA ILE A 205 10.30 -12.81 14.26
C ILE A 205 9.92 -12.86 15.74
N CYS A 206 9.65 -14.04 16.30
CA CYS A 206 9.20 -14.18 17.69
C CYS A 206 10.25 -13.79 18.75
N LYS A 207 11.53 -13.69 18.38
CA LYS A 207 12.60 -13.39 19.34
C LYS A 207 12.58 -11.93 19.79
N ASP A 208 11.91 -11.06 19.05
CA ASP A 208 12.01 -9.60 19.22
C ASP A 208 10.63 -8.93 19.07
N ILE A 209 9.62 -9.49 19.74
CA ILE A 209 8.25 -8.94 19.76
C ILE A 209 7.93 -8.35 21.11
N LYS A 210 7.29 -7.17 21.07
CA LYS A 210 6.62 -6.58 22.22
C LYS A 210 5.13 -6.84 22.11
N ARG A 211 4.58 -7.67 22.99
CA ARG A 211 3.13 -7.89 23.10
C ARG A 211 2.52 -6.94 24.12
N ILE A 212 1.39 -6.31 23.77
CA ILE A 212 0.63 -5.42 24.65
C ILE A 212 -0.86 -5.74 24.53
N GLU A 213 -1.61 -5.36 25.56
CA GLU A 213 -3.07 -5.41 25.55
C GLU A 213 -3.64 -3.99 25.77
N VAL A 214 -4.59 -3.61 24.91
CA VAL A 214 -5.28 -2.31 24.96
C VAL A 214 -6.76 -2.52 24.65
N ASP A 215 -7.65 -2.28 25.62
CA ASP A 215 -9.11 -2.44 25.49
C ASP A 215 -9.48 -3.71 24.70
N ASP A 216 -9.18 -4.91 25.23
CA ASP A 216 -9.41 -6.25 24.63
C ASP A 216 -8.63 -6.62 23.36
N LYS A 217 -7.85 -5.67 22.81
CA LYS A 217 -6.99 -5.90 21.64
C LYS A 217 -5.63 -6.37 22.10
N ASP A 218 -5.34 -7.61 21.77
CA ASP A 218 -4.02 -8.20 21.88
C ASP A 218 -3.17 -7.85 20.64
N ILE A 219 -2.10 -7.09 20.88
CA ILE A 219 -1.30 -6.45 19.83
C ILE A 219 0.16 -6.89 19.96
N CYS A 220 0.70 -7.47 18.90
CA CYS A 220 2.14 -7.70 18.76
C CYS A 220 2.78 -6.55 17.96
N ILE A 221 3.73 -5.86 18.59
CA ILE A 221 4.56 -4.83 17.97
C ILE A 221 5.89 -5.47 17.56
N TYR A 222 6.29 -5.22 16.32
CA TYR A 222 7.52 -5.74 15.75
C TYR A 222 8.28 -4.67 14.97
N TYR A 223 9.56 -4.47 15.29
CA TYR A 223 10.45 -3.65 14.48
C TYR A 223 11.06 -4.49 13.36
N ARG A 224 10.67 -4.18 12.12
CA ARG A 224 11.22 -4.83 10.94
C ARG A 224 12.57 -4.21 10.63
N GLY A 225 13.66 -4.78 11.12
CA GLY A 225 15.03 -4.28 10.90
C GLY A 225 15.64 -4.59 9.52
N PHE A 226 14.84 -5.06 8.56
CA PHE A 226 15.29 -5.60 7.27
C PHE A 226 14.32 -5.23 6.14
N SER A 227 14.79 -5.33 4.90
CA SER A 227 14.01 -5.02 3.70
C SER A 227 13.30 -6.21 3.07
N ILE A 228 13.63 -7.45 3.45
CA ILE A 228 13.02 -8.70 2.96
C ILE A 228 12.60 -9.55 4.17
N PRO A 229 11.41 -10.17 4.20
CA PRO A 229 10.36 -10.10 3.17
C PRO A 229 9.56 -8.80 3.24
N ASN A 230 8.69 -8.55 2.26
CA ASN A 230 7.76 -7.40 2.25
C ASN A 230 6.97 -7.29 3.58
N GLN A 231 6.58 -6.06 3.92
CA GLN A 231 5.84 -5.73 5.14
C GLN A 231 4.55 -6.52 5.32
N SER A 232 3.80 -6.80 4.25
CA SER A 232 2.57 -7.59 4.34
C SER A 232 2.84 -9.02 4.80
N ILE A 233 3.93 -9.63 4.31
CA ILE A 233 4.37 -10.97 4.73
C ILE A 233 4.78 -10.95 6.19
N VAL A 234 5.59 -9.96 6.63
CA VAL A 234 5.99 -9.82 8.04
C VAL A 234 4.77 -9.65 8.94
N GLY A 235 3.83 -8.78 8.57
CA GLY A 235 2.61 -8.54 9.33
C GLY A 235 1.75 -9.78 9.49
N ASN A 236 1.58 -10.54 8.39
CA ASN A 236 0.85 -11.81 8.44
C ASN A 236 1.61 -12.87 9.25
N ALA A 237 2.92 -12.96 9.12
CA ALA A 237 3.75 -13.89 9.90
C ALA A 237 3.65 -13.59 11.41
N VAL A 238 3.74 -12.33 11.82
CA VAL A 238 3.55 -11.91 13.22
C VAL A 238 2.15 -12.29 13.73
N LEU A 239 1.09 -12.02 12.96
CA LEU A 239 -0.28 -12.41 13.33
C LEU A 239 -0.39 -13.92 13.58
N ASN A 240 0.15 -14.73 12.66
CA ASN A 240 -0.04 -16.17 12.67
C ASN A 240 0.88 -16.89 13.66
N ILE A 241 2.18 -16.59 13.66
CA ILE A 241 3.16 -17.28 14.49
C ILE A 241 2.97 -16.89 15.97
N CYS A 242 2.68 -15.61 16.25
CA CYS A 242 2.49 -15.14 17.62
C CYS A 242 1.05 -15.28 18.12
N ASN A 243 0.13 -15.67 17.24
CA ASN A 243 -1.29 -15.80 17.51
C ASN A 243 -1.88 -14.59 18.24
N CYS A 244 -1.67 -13.40 17.65
CA CYS A 244 -2.23 -12.15 18.16
C CYS A 244 -3.36 -11.64 17.27
N LYS A 245 -4.19 -10.74 17.81
CA LYS A 245 -5.35 -10.21 17.07
C LYS A 245 -4.97 -9.04 16.15
N ILE A 246 -3.93 -8.29 16.48
CA ILE A 246 -3.38 -7.19 15.69
C ILE A 246 -1.85 -7.29 15.65
N ALA A 247 -1.26 -7.20 14.46
CA ALA A 247 0.17 -7.01 14.29
C ALA A 247 0.45 -5.57 13.89
N ALA A 248 1.39 -4.93 14.58
CA ALA A 248 1.85 -3.57 14.36
C ALA A 248 3.33 -3.59 13.95
N ILE A 249 3.59 -3.41 12.66
CA ILE A 249 4.91 -3.56 12.06
C ILE A 249 5.52 -2.20 11.79
N ILE A 250 6.63 -1.90 12.45
CA ILE A 250 7.39 -0.66 12.26
C ILE A 250 8.35 -0.87 11.10
N ARG A 251 8.33 0.05 10.12
CA ARG A 251 9.22 0.00 8.95
C ARG A 251 10.68 0.17 9.36
N HIS A 252 11.59 -0.48 8.62
CA HIS A 252 13.04 -0.45 8.88
C HIS A 252 13.61 0.98 8.88
N ASP A 253 13.09 1.84 8.00
CA ASP A 253 13.45 3.26 7.80
C ASP A 253 12.83 4.22 8.83
N LEU A 254 11.97 3.70 9.73
CA LEU A 254 11.20 4.43 10.73
C LEU A 254 10.22 5.48 10.17
N THR A 255 9.83 5.35 8.90
CA THR A 255 8.92 6.29 8.24
C THR A 255 7.45 6.00 8.50
N GLY A 256 7.11 4.77 8.91
CA GLY A 256 5.73 4.34 9.03
C GLY A 256 5.53 3.10 9.88
N ILE A 257 4.27 2.88 10.23
CA ILE A 257 3.75 1.70 10.92
C ILE A 257 2.64 1.08 10.08
N SER A 258 2.66 -0.24 9.89
CA SER A 258 1.56 -0.95 9.24
C SER A 258 0.89 -1.92 10.19
N PHE A 259 -0.42 -2.01 10.03
CA PHE A 259 -1.30 -2.82 10.84
C PHE A 259 -1.85 -3.97 10.00
N ARG A 260 -1.93 -5.14 10.61
CA ARG A 260 -2.69 -6.28 10.12
C ARG A 260 -3.59 -6.78 11.24
N SER A 261 -4.81 -7.21 10.92
CA SER A 261 -5.70 -7.84 11.89
C SER A 261 -6.55 -8.93 11.27
N ARG A 262 -6.92 -9.93 12.08
CA ARG A 262 -7.91 -10.95 11.72
C ARG A 262 -9.35 -10.48 12.00
N GLU A 263 -9.53 -9.69 13.06
CA GLU A 263 -10.86 -9.45 13.65
C GLU A 263 -11.23 -7.96 13.67
N TYR A 264 -10.28 -7.08 13.94
CA TYR A 264 -10.56 -5.67 14.17
C TYR A 264 -10.38 -4.80 12.92
N ASN A 265 -11.08 -3.67 12.91
CA ASN A 265 -10.89 -2.61 11.93
C ASN A 265 -9.65 -1.77 12.28
N VAL A 266 -8.51 -2.10 11.66
CA VAL A 266 -7.24 -1.39 11.86
C VAL A 266 -7.14 -0.08 11.08
N ARG A 267 -8.04 0.15 10.10
CA ARG A 267 -8.14 1.44 9.39
C ARG A 267 -8.43 2.58 10.35
N GLU A 268 -9.26 2.37 11.36
CA GLU A 268 -9.59 3.40 12.36
C GLU A 268 -8.37 3.78 13.21
N ILE A 269 -7.51 2.81 13.53
CA ILE A 269 -6.23 3.08 14.21
C ILE A 269 -5.32 3.91 13.28
N ALA A 270 -5.19 3.50 12.03
CA ALA A 270 -4.36 4.19 11.05
C ALA A 270 -4.82 5.64 10.79
N LYS A 271 -6.13 5.87 10.62
CA LYS A 271 -6.71 7.22 10.41
C LYS A 271 -6.35 8.19 11.53
N LYS A 272 -6.43 7.75 12.79
CA LYS A 272 -6.05 8.57 13.94
C LYS A 272 -4.57 8.94 13.95
N LEU A 273 -3.73 8.16 13.28
CA LEU A 273 -2.32 8.40 13.11
C LEU A 273 -2.00 9.18 11.81
N GLY A 274 -3.03 9.63 11.08
CA GLY A 274 -2.89 10.34 9.80
C GLY A 274 -2.62 9.40 8.62
N GLY A 275 -3.05 8.15 8.71
CA GLY A 275 -2.93 7.13 7.67
C GLY A 275 -4.28 6.64 7.13
N GLY A 276 -4.28 5.46 6.52
CA GLY A 276 -5.45 4.87 5.85
C GLY A 276 -5.25 3.40 5.45
N GLY A 277 -6.08 2.93 4.52
CA GLY A 277 -6.06 1.55 4.00
C GLY A 277 -7.37 0.79 4.22
N HIS A 278 -7.30 -0.54 4.15
CA HIS A 278 -8.44 -1.45 4.32
C HIS A 278 -8.72 -1.80 5.79
N ILE A 279 -9.89 -2.37 6.04
CA ILE A 279 -10.35 -2.76 7.39
C ILE A 279 -9.35 -3.70 8.09
N LYS A 280 -8.75 -4.66 7.37
CA LYS A 280 -7.84 -5.67 7.93
C LYS A 280 -6.36 -5.38 7.69
N ALA A 281 -6.05 -4.42 6.82
CA ALA A 281 -4.69 -4.06 6.44
C ALA A 281 -4.61 -2.54 6.21
N ALA A 282 -3.94 -1.84 7.11
CA ALA A 282 -3.84 -0.38 7.08
C ALA A 282 -2.42 0.09 7.43
N GLY A 283 -2.10 1.36 7.20
CA GLY A 283 -0.80 1.93 7.53
C GLY A 283 -0.89 3.41 7.82
N ALA A 284 0.08 3.90 8.59
CA ALA A 284 0.17 5.31 8.95
C ALA A 284 1.63 5.79 8.96
N PRO A 285 1.87 7.07 8.64
CA PRO A 285 3.19 7.68 8.78
C PRO A 285 3.60 7.73 10.26
N LEU A 286 4.87 7.47 10.53
CA LEU A 286 5.42 7.53 11.87
C LEU A 286 6.12 8.88 12.05
N LYS A 287 5.46 9.81 12.73
CA LYS A 287 5.96 11.18 12.96
C LYS A 287 7.04 11.20 14.04
N ILE A 288 8.21 10.65 13.73
CA ILE A 288 9.40 10.73 14.57
C ILE A 288 10.16 12.01 14.24
N ASN A 289 10.39 12.87 15.24
CA ASN A 289 11.21 14.06 15.05
C ASN A 289 12.70 13.69 14.87
N ARG A 290 13.45 14.55 14.17
CA ARG A 290 14.87 14.29 13.84
C ARG A 290 15.74 14.06 15.08
N LEU A 291 15.48 14.78 16.18
CA LEU A 291 16.25 14.60 17.43
C LEU A 291 16.06 13.20 18.02
N PHE A 292 14.84 12.68 18.01
CA PHE A 292 14.54 11.34 18.49
C PHE A 292 15.18 10.28 17.59
N LYS A 293 15.19 10.49 16.27
CA LYS A 293 15.89 9.60 15.34
C LYS A 293 17.40 9.56 15.62
N ILE A 294 18.04 10.72 15.78
CA ILE A 294 19.46 10.83 16.17
C ILE A 294 19.72 10.12 17.51
N ALA A 295 18.85 10.35 18.51
CA ALA A 295 18.97 9.69 19.80
C ALA A 295 18.88 8.17 19.69
N LEU A 296 17.94 7.64 18.88
CA LEU A 296 17.82 6.21 18.61
C LEU A 296 19.06 5.63 17.91
N ASP A 297 19.66 6.38 16.99
CA ASP A 297 20.86 5.96 16.24
C ASP A 297 22.12 5.94 17.12
N MET A 298 22.16 6.70 18.21
CA MET A 298 23.25 6.70 19.19
C MET A 298 23.16 5.56 20.23
N LEU A 299 22.03 4.85 20.29
CA LEU A 299 21.80 3.82 21.30
C LEU A 299 22.20 2.42 20.82
N PRO A 300 22.71 1.56 21.71
CA PRO A 300 22.85 0.14 21.44
C PRO A 300 21.50 -0.49 21.01
N ASP A 301 21.53 -1.49 20.13
CA ASP A 301 20.34 -2.10 19.51
C ASP A 301 19.23 -2.45 20.53
N LYS A 302 19.62 -3.05 21.67
CA LYS A 302 18.67 -3.42 22.74
C LYS A 302 17.96 -2.21 23.35
N LEU A 303 18.68 -1.13 23.61
CA LEU A 303 18.11 0.11 24.18
C LEU A 303 17.29 0.87 23.13
N ARG A 304 17.79 0.94 21.89
CA ARG A 304 17.08 1.50 20.74
C ARG A 304 15.71 0.84 20.57
N LYS A 305 15.67 -0.50 20.53
CA LYS A 305 14.41 -1.27 20.41
C LYS A 305 13.49 -1.08 21.59
N ALA A 306 14.01 -1.10 22.82
CA ALA A 306 13.20 -0.86 24.01
C ALA A 306 12.54 0.54 23.99
N MET A 307 13.29 1.58 23.62
CA MET A 307 12.76 2.94 23.49
C MET A 307 11.75 3.06 22.35
N LEU A 308 12.03 2.44 21.20
CA LEU A 308 11.11 2.41 20.06
C LEU A 308 9.79 1.71 20.42
N TYR A 309 9.85 0.53 21.04
CA TYR A 309 8.66 -0.20 21.48
C TYR A 309 7.86 0.57 22.53
N GLY A 310 8.52 1.24 23.48
CA GLY A 310 7.84 2.10 24.45
C GLY A 310 7.13 3.29 23.79
N TYR A 311 7.76 3.91 22.79
CA TYR A 311 7.15 5.00 22.02
C TYR A 311 5.90 4.52 21.25
N ILE A 312 6.01 3.40 20.54
CA ILE A 312 4.90 2.83 19.77
C ILE A 312 3.77 2.36 20.69
N GLU A 313 4.08 1.70 21.81
CA GLU A 313 3.08 1.30 22.79
C GLU A 313 2.24 2.50 23.25
N LYS A 314 2.89 3.61 23.61
CA LYS A 314 2.19 4.84 24.01
C LYS A 314 1.27 5.36 22.89
N LEU A 315 1.80 5.44 21.68
CA LEU A 315 1.06 5.91 20.50
C LEU A 315 -0.17 5.03 20.19
N LEU A 316 -0.05 3.71 20.35
CA LEU A 316 -1.18 2.78 20.18
C LEU A 316 -2.21 2.90 21.30
N ARG A 317 -1.76 3.04 22.56
CA ARG A 317 -2.67 3.28 23.69
C ARG A 317 -3.47 4.56 23.50
N ASP A 318 -2.83 5.65 23.10
CA ASP A 318 -3.49 6.93 22.87
C ASP A 318 -4.51 6.84 21.71
N SER A 319 -4.15 6.21 20.59
CA SER A 319 -5.05 6.09 19.43
C SER A 319 -6.25 5.16 19.69
N ILE A 320 -6.10 4.11 20.49
CA ILE A 320 -7.18 3.18 20.82
C ILE A 320 -8.08 3.74 21.92
N ALA A 321 -7.51 4.29 23.01
CA ALA A 321 -8.26 4.76 24.19
C ALA A 321 -9.19 5.95 23.90
N ILE A 322 -8.88 6.78 22.90
CA ILE A 322 -9.74 7.91 22.48
C ILE A 322 -11.14 7.44 22.02
N ASN A 323 -11.36 6.15 21.76
CA ASN A 323 -12.70 5.62 21.46
C ASN A 323 -13.69 5.69 22.64
N LYS A 324 -13.23 5.87 23.90
CA LYS A 324 -14.13 5.99 25.07
C LYS A 324 -14.54 7.42 25.40
N ASN A 325 -13.73 8.41 25.04
CA ASN A 325 -13.99 9.81 25.34
C ASN A 325 -13.95 10.62 24.06
N GLY A 326 -15.13 10.93 23.53
CA GLY A 326 -15.28 11.97 22.52
C GLY A 326 -14.48 13.21 22.93
N SER A 327 -13.68 13.72 21.99
CA SER A 327 -12.94 14.98 22.04
C SER A 327 -12.09 15.22 23.29
N LEU A 328 -10.77 15.01 23.18
CA LEU A 328 -9.80 15.74 23.98
C LEU A 328 -8.57 16.07 23.10
N ASN A 329 -8.52 17.32 22.65
CA ASN A 329 -7.33 17.94 22.07
C ASN A 329 -6.15 17.79 23.05
N VAL A 330 -5.19 16.93 22.73
CA VAL A 330 -3.95 16.84 23.50
C VAL A 330 -2.95 17.84 22.92
N SER A 331 -2.96 19.05 23.49
CA SER A 331 -1.89 20.04 23.33
C SER A 331 -0.57 19.49 23.91
N LEU A 332 0.53 19.66 23.17
CA LEU A 332 1.91 19.26 23.51
C LEU A 332 2.45 19.87 24.82
N SER A 333 1.70 20.71 25.52
CA SER A 333 2.15 21.45 26.71
C SER A 333 2.31 20.61 27.99
N LYS A 334 1.79 19.37 28.04
CA LYS A 334 1.86 18.54 29.26
C LYS A 334 3.12 17.66 29.40
N ILE A 335 3.98 17.59 28.39
CA ILE A 335 5.22 16.78 28.44
C ILE A 335 6.40 17.54 29.11
N LEU A 336 6.27 18.86 29.35
CA LEU A 336 7.36 19.69 29.90
C LEU A 336 7.25 20.02 31.41
N ARG A 337 6.33 19.41 32.17
CA ARG A 337 6.17 19.69 33.62
C ARG A 337 6.65 18.60 34.58
N LEU A 338 7.70 17.86 34.21
CA LEU A 338 8.38 16.91 35.12
C LEU A 338 9.87 17.25 35.37
N LYS A 339 10.27 18.51 35.19
CA LYS A 339 11.55 19.05 35.68
C LYS A 339 11.28 20.19 36.67
N LYS A 340 10.88 19.84 37.88
CA LYS A 340 11.04 20.61 39.13
C LYS A 340 10.38 19.81 40.25
N LEU A 341 11.16 18.89 40.84
CA LEU A 341 11.02 18.32 42.17
C LEU A 341 12.05 17.17 42.28
N VAL A 342 13.33 17.55 42.41
CA VAL A 342 14.33 17.14 43.42
C VAL A 342 15.46 18.15 43.29
#